data_AF-A0A833JF05-F1
#
_entry.id   AF-A0A833JF05-F1
#
_cell.length_a   1.000
_cell.length_b   1.000
_cell.length_c   1.000
_cell.angle_alpha   90.00
_cell.angle_beta   90.00
_cell.angle_gamma   90.00
#
_symmetry.space_group_name_H-M   'P 1'
#
loop_
_entity.id
_entity.type
_entity.pdbx_description
1 polymer ?
#
loop_
_entity_poly.entity_id
_entity_poly.type
_entity_poly.pdbx_seq_one_letter_code
_entity_poly.pdbx_strand_id
1 'polypeptide(L)'
;MKKFILLILLTLVSMNSYATELKSFAKTCNNFIIYKASLSAVCTAENGARYNTSLRLRGINNSNGVLTADADSHVMSKFHTTCTKTGVDSNGVLAASCKNSKNAYVWTFIDLNPLLRNFNGTLVYPSTYN
;
A
#
# COMPACT_ATOMS: atom_id res chain seq x y z
N MET A 1 -56.37 40.15 3.68
CA MET A 1 -55.06 39.85 3.05
C MET A 1 -54.51 38.57 3.68
N LYS A 2 -54.73 37.40 3.04
CA LYS A 2 -54.28 36.09 3.56
C LYS A 2 -52.84 35.86 3.10
N LYS A 3 -51.89 35.79 4.03
CA LYS A 3 -50.48 35.48 3.75
C LYS A 3 -50.33 33.97 3.58
N PHE A 4 -50.01 33.53 2.37
CA PHE A 4 -49.62 32.16 2.07
C PHE A 4 -48.16 31.96 2.50
N ILE A 5 -47.92 31.10 3.50
CA ILE A 5 -46.57 30.72 3.91
C ILE A 5 -46.21 29.45 3.12
N LEU A 6 -45.26 29.57 2.20
CA LEU A 6 -44.70 28.49 1.41
C LEU A 6 -43.63 27.76 2.23
N LEU A 7 -43.91 26.56 2.72
CA LEU A 7 -42.94 25.69 3.37
C LEU A 7 -42.10 24.96 2.31
N ILE A 8 -40.82 25.28 2.20
CA ILE A 8 -39.86 24.57 1.35
C ILE A 8 -39.27 23.42 2.17
N LEU A 9 -39.58 22.17 1.79
CA LEU A 9 -38.93 20.97 2.32
C LEU A 9 -37.54 20.83 1.68
N LEU A 10 -36.48 21.01 2.47
CA LEU A 10 -35.12 20.64 2.10
C LEU A 10 -34.92 19.14 2.34
N THR A 11 -34.80 18.35 1.26
CA THR A 11 -34.42 16.94 1.34
C THR A 11 -32.90 16.83 1.44
N LEU A 12 -32.42 16.34 2.58
CA LEU A 12 -31.03 15.94 2.77
C LEU A 12 -30.79 14.64 1.97
N VAL A 13 -30.17 14.75 0.80
CA VAL A 13 -29.71 13.59 0.04
C VAL A 13 -28.41 13.13 0.68
N SER A 14 -28.45 12.03 1.45
CA SER A 14 -27.25 11.40 2.02
C SER A 14 -26.44 10.75 0.89
N MET A 15 -25.33 11.37 0.52
CA MET A 15 -24.34 10.77 -0.37
C MET A 15 -23.62 9.65 0.38
N ASN A 16 -23.99 8.39 0.12
CA ASN A 16 -23.22 7.24 0.56
C ASN A 16 -21.88 7.22 -0.20
N SER A 17 -20.82 7.71 0.44
CA SER A 17 -19.45 7.47 -0.03
C SER A 17 -19.09 6.03 0.31
N TYR A 18 -19.15 5.14 -0.68
CA TYR A 18 -18.57 3.81 -0.57
C TYR A 18 -17.06 3.92 -0.78
N ALA A 19 -16.32 4.19 0.28
CA ALA A 19 -14.88 3.93 0.27
C ALA A 19 -14.70 2.41 0.19
N THR A 20 -14.33 1.89 -0.98
CA THR A 20 -13.85 0.52 -1.11
C THR A 20 -12.55 0.43 -0.32
N GLU A 21 -12.64 -0.04 0.93
CA GLU A 21 -11.48 -0.32 1.76
C GLU A 21 -10.55 -1.22 0.97
N LEU A 22 -9.34 -0.73 0.68
CA LEU A 22 -8.30 -1.52 0.04
C LEU A 22 -8.04 -2.73 0.94
N LYS A 23 -8.49 -3.90 0.51
CA LYS A 23 -8.21 -5.15 1.23
C LYS A 23 -6.69 -5.31 1.25
N SER A 24 -6.11 -5.14 2.45
CA SER A 24 -4.71 -5.42 2.76
C SER A 24 -4.28 -6.72 2.09
N PHE A 25 -3.28 -6.67 1.20
CA PHE A 25 -2.77 -7.85 0.52
C PHE A 25 -2.26 -8.89 1.53
N ALA A 26 -1.70 -8.43 2.66
CA ALA A 26 -1.17 -9.29 3.71
C ALA A 26 -2.21 -10.25 4.33
N LYS A 27 -3.51 -9.92 4.25
CA LYS A 27 -4.59 -10.83 4.69
C LYS A 27 -4.73 -12.08 3.81
N THR A 28 -4.29 -12.02 2.56
CA THR A 28 -4.51 -13.09 1.55
C THR A 28 -3.22 -13.54 0.87
N CYS A 29 -2.08 -12.98 1.26
CA CYS A 29 -0.76 -13.36 0.80
C CYS A 29 0.11 -13.75 1.99
N ASN A 30 1.05 -14.67 1.78
CA ASN A 30 2.03 -15.07 2.78
C ASN A 30 3.38 -15.41 2.13
N ASN A 31 4.33 -15.89 2.95
CA ASN A 31 5.68 -16.27 2.52
C ASN A 31 6.40 -15.13 1.78
N PHE A 32 6.37 -13.93 2.36
CA PHE A 32 6.97 -12.75 1.77
C PHE A 32 8.49 -12.87 1.70
N ILE A 33 9.03 -12.62 0.51
CA ILE A 33 10.47 -12.57 0.26
C ILE A 33 10.75 -11.25 -0.45
N ILE A 34 11.64 -10.44 0.11
CA ILE A 34 12.11 -9.20 -0.50
C ILE A 34 13.57 -9.35 -0.93
N TYR A 35 13.84 -9.12 -2.21
CA TYR A 35 15.20 -9.00 -2.72
C TYR A 35 15.35 -7.69 -3.48
N LYS A 36 16.26 -6.82 -3.00
CA LYS A 36 16.38 -5.43 -3.45
C LYS A 36 15.01 -4.73 -3.31
N ALA A 37 14.37 -4.41 -4.43
CA ALA A 37 13.04 -3.81 -4.48
C ALA A 37 11.97 -4.76 -5.09
N SER A 38 12.25 -6.06 -5.20
CA SER A 38 11.28 -7.04 -5.70
C SER A 38 10.67 -7.80 -4.54
N LEU A 39 9.35 -7.68 -4.38
CA LEU A 39 8.57 -8.42 -3.39
C LEU A 39 7.94 -9.64 -4.06
N SER A 40 8.22 -10.83 -3.54
CA SER A 40 7.57 -12.07 -3.94
C SER A 40 6.74 -12.62 -2.79
N ALA A 41 5.63 -13.28 -3.12
CA ALA A 41 4.70 -13.87 -2.15
C ALA A 41 3.92 -15.03 -2.78
N VAL A 42 3.22 -15.78 -1.92
CA VAL A 42 2.15 -16.69 -2.34
C VAL A 42 0.82 -16.06 -1.98
N CYS A 43 -0.03 -15.79 -2.97
CA CYS A 43 -1.32 -15.12 -2.79
C CYS A 43 -2.48 -16.05 -3.16
N THR A 44 -3.54 -15.98 -2.37
CA THR A 44 -4.77 -16.76 -2.59
C THR A 44 -5.76 -15.96 -3.43
N ALA A 45 -6.24 -16.54 -4.53
CA ALA A 45 -7.28 -16.02 -5.38
C ALA A 45 -8.68 -16.19 -4.75
N GLU A 46 -9.69 -15.54 -5.33
CA GLU A 46 -11.07 -15.59 -4.79
C GLU A 46 -11.68 -17.00 -4.84
N ASN A 47 -11.26 -17.80 -5.82
CA ASN A 47 -11.62 -19.21 -5.94
C ASN A 47 -10.81 -20.14 -5.02
N GLY A 48 -9.95 -19.61 -4.15
CA GLY A 48 -9.11 -20.36 -3.22
C GLY A 48 -7.81 -20.91 -3.81
N ALA A 49 -7.56 -20.79 -5.12
CA ALA A 49 -6.30 -21.19 -5.72
C ALA A 49 -5.14 -20.32 -5.23
N ARG A 50 -3.93 -20.89 -5.14
CA ARG A 50 -2.74 -20.19 -4.64
C ARG A 50 -1.74 -19.98 -5.77
N TYR A 51 -1.21 -18.77 -5.88
CA TYR A 51 -0.28 -18.39 -6.92
C TYR A 51 0.99 -17.79 -6.33
N ASN A 52 2.14 -18.18 -6.88
CA ASN A 52 3.39 -17.45 -6.66
C ASN A 52 3.34 -16.17 -7.50
N THR A 53 3.58 -15.03 -6.88
CA THR A 53 3.53 -13.73 -7.54
C THR A 53 4.72 -12.87 -7.11
N SER A 54 5.14 -11.96 -7.98
CA SER A 54 6.23 -11.04 -7.72
C SER A 54 5.93 -9.69 -8.34
N LEU A 55 6.27 -8.63 -7.62
CA LEU A 55 6.08 -7.26 -8.04
C LEU A 55 7.28 -6.42 -7.62
N ARG A 56 7.72 -5.54 -8.52
CA ARG A 56 8.74 -4.55 -8.22
C ARG A 56 8.10 -3.36 -7.50
N LEU A 57 8.60 -3.06 -6.30
CA LEU A 57 8.17 -1.95 -5.48
C LEU A 57 8.50 -0.61 -6.16
N ARG A 58 7.62 0.36 -6.03
CA ARG A 58 7.66 1.70 -6.61
C ARG A 58 7.49 2.73 -5.50
N GLY A 59 8.12 3.89 -5.67
CA GLY A 59 7.98 5.02 -4.75
C GLY A 59 8.58 4.83 -3.36
N ILE A 60 9.22 3.71 -3.03
CA ILE A 60 9.83 3.51 -1.70
C ILE A 60 11.29 3.97 -1.72
N ASN A 61 11.57 4.94 -0.88
CA ASN A 61 12.86 5.62 -0.78
C ASN A 61 13.36 5.64 0.66
N ASN A 62 14.65 5.90 0.83
CA ASN A 62 15.25 6.20 2.12
C ASN A 62 15.47 7.71 2.21
N SER A 63 14.72 8.39 3.08
CA SER A 63 14.88 9.79 3.41
C SER A 63 15.55 9.91 4.77
N ASN A 64 16.86 10.17 4.78
CA ASN A 64 17.65 10.37 5.99
C ASN A 64 17.51 9.27 7.07
N GLY A 65 17.49 8.00 6.65
CA GLY A 65 17.34 6.84 7.53
C GLY A 65 15.89 6.38 7.73
N VAL A 66 14.92 7.03 7.09
CA VAL A 66 13.48 6.71 7.20
C VAL A 66 12.97 6.20 5.86
N LEU A 67 12.26 5.07 5.87
CA LEU A 67 11.55 4.58 4.69
C LEU A 67 10.32 5.47 4.43
N THR A 68 10.21 5.99 3.22
CA THR A 68 9.07 6.82 2.79
C THR A 68 8.46 6.26 1.51
N ALA A 69 7.16 6.48 1.30
CA ALA A 69 6.47 6.11 0.08
C ALA A 69 5.95 7.34 -0.66
N ASP A 70 6.19 7.37 -1.97
CA ASP A 70 5.59 8.29 -2.90
C ASP A 70 4.35 7.60 -3.50
N ALA A 71 3.16 7.94 -3.00
CA ALA A 71 1.91 7.18 -3.19
C ALA A 71 1.41 7.05 -4.65
N ASP A 72 2.05 7.69 -5.62
CA ASP A 72 1.66 7.68 -7.04
C ASP A 72 2.89 7.56 -7.97
N SER A 73 3.95 6.95 -7.47
CA SER A 73 5.21 6.93 -8.20
C SER A 73 5.22 5.81 -9.24
N HIS A 74 5.29 6.18 -10.51
CA HIS A 74 5.75 5.27 -11.57
C HIS A 74 7.27 5.00 -11.47
N VAL A 75 7.97 5.63 -10.51
CA VAL A 75 9.41 5.47 -10.29
C VAL A 75 9.68 4.24 -9.45
N MET A 76 10.62 3.42 -9.91
CA MET A 76 11.07 2.24 -9.17
C MET A 76 11.73 2.62 -7.84
N SER A 77 11.41 1.84 -6.80
CA SER A 77 11.99 2.04 -5.46
C SER A 77 13.50 1.89 -5.47
N LYS A 78 14.17 2.74 -4.70
CA LYS A 78 15.64 2.76 -4.58
C LYS A 78 16.14 2.60 -3.15
N PHE A 79 15.28 2.40 -2.14
CA PHE A 79 15.72 2.22 -0.75
C PHE A 79 16.86 1.19 -0.59
N HIS A 80 16.84 0.10 -1.36
CA HIS A 80 17.85 -0.97 -1.31
C HIS A 80 19.28 -0.51 -1.65
N THR A 81 19.49 0.69 -2.21
CA THR A 81 20.84 1.24 -2.46
C THR A 81 21.50 1.77 -1.18
N THR A 82 20.70 2.09 -0.15
CA THR A 82 21.17 2.71 1.10
C THR A 82 20.60 2.04 2.35
N CYS A 83 19.80 0.99 2.19
CA CYS A 83 19.26 0.17 3.27
C CYS A 83 19.77 -1.27 3.19
N THR A 84 19.88 -1.91 4.34
CA THR A 84 20.30 -3.31 4.52
C THR A 84 19.33 -4.03 5.46
N LYS A 85 19.51 -5.35 5.64
CA LYS A 85 18.70 -6.17 6.55
C LYS A 85 17.19 -6.00 6.29
N THR A 86 16.82 -6.05 5.02
CA THR A 86 15.45 -5.80 4.57
C THR A 86 14.59 -7.05 4.74
N GLY A 87 13.38 -6.89 5.26
CA GLY A 87 12.40 -7.97 5.41
C GLY A 87 10.99 -7.44 5.33
N VAL A 88 10.05 -8.29 4.92
CA VAL A 88 8.61 -8.00 5.00
C VAL A 88 7.98 -9.03 5.93
N ASP A 89 7.28 -8.56 6.96
CA ASP A 89 6.64 -9.43 7.93
C ASP A 89 5.27 -9.96 7.44
N SER A 90 4.63 -10.80 8.25
CA SER A 90 3.30 -11.35 7.94
C SER A 90 2.19 -10.29 7.89
N ASN A 91 2.43 -9.09 8.43
CA ASN A 91 1.47 -8.00 8.41
C ASN A 91 1.65 -7.10 7.17
N GLY A 92 2.61 -7.40 6.29
CA GLY A 92 2.89 -6.59 5.11
C GLY A 92 3.73 -5.35 5.40
N VAL A 93 4.45 -5.33 6.53
CA VAL A 93 5.34 -4.21 6.90
C VAL A 93 6.75 -4.49 6.38
N LEU A 94 7.25 -3.60 5.52
CA LEU A 94 8.64 -3.60 5.08
C LEU A 94 9.49 -2.92 6.15
N ALA A 95 10.42 -3.66 6.74
CA ALA A 95 11.40 -3.14 7.69
C ALA A 95 12.82 -3.23 7.11
N ALA A 96 13.66 -2.26 7.44
CA ALA A 96 15.05 -2.22 7.02
C ALA A 96 15.91 -1.37 7.96
N SER A 97 17.23 -1.58 7.88
CA SER A 97 18.23 -0.71 8.47
C SER A 97 18.77 0.24 7.41
N CYS A 98 18.43 1.52 7.49
CA CYS A 98 18.68 2.52 6.45
C CYS A 98 19.71 3.57 6.89
N LYS A 99 20.57 3.96 5.94
CA LYS A 99 21.63 4.93 6.18
C LYS A 99 21.08 6.36 6.24
N ASN A 100 21.43 7.11 7.28
CA ASN A 100 21.09 8.53 7.44
C ASN A 100 22.19 9.46 6.89
N SER A 101 21.98 10.77 6.95
CA SER A 101 22.91 11.81 6.46
C SER A 101 24.25 11.84 7.20
N LYS A 102 24.30 11.29 8.41
CA LYS A 102 25.52 11.12 9.22
C LYS A 102 26.22 9.78 8.95
N ASN A 103 25.82 9.04 7.91
CA ASN A 103 26.29 7.70 7.58
C ASN A 103 25.98 6.61 8.61
N ALA A 104 25.17 6.88 9.64
CA ALA A 104 24.73 5.87 10.60
C ALA A 104 23.51 5.11 10.08
N TYR A 105 23.39 3.84 10.45
CA TYR A 105 22.26 3.00 10.10
C TYR A 105 21.18 3.05 11.21
N VAL A 106 19.95 3.36 10.82
CA VAL A 106 18.80 3.46 11.72
C VAL A 106 17.73 2.45 11.28
N TRP A 107 17.06 1.82 12.24
CA TRP A 107 15.96 0.91 11.95
C TRP A 107 14.70 1.71 11.59
N THR A 108 14.03 1.32 10.52
CA THR A 108 12.83 1.98 10.01
C THR A 108 11.91 0.96 9.36
N PHE A 109 10.63 1.31 9.23
CA PHE A 109 9.62 0.47 8.62
C PHE A 109 8.62 1.30 7.81
N ILE A 110 7.89 0.65 6.92
CA ILE A 110 6.76 1.22 6.19
C ILE A 110 5.71 0.15 5.93
N ASP A 111 4.45 0.52 6.09
CA ASP A 111 3.31 -0.36 5.79
C ASP A 111 3.07 -0.39 4.27
N LEU A 112 3.08 -1.59 3.67
CA LEU A 112 2.81 -1.78 2.25
C LEU A 112 1.33 -1.98 1.95
N ASN A 113 0.48 -2.21 2.95
CA ASN A 113 -0.94 -2.46 2.75
C ASN A 113 -1.70 -1.31 2.08
N PRO A 114 -1.35 -0.03 2.30
CA PRO A 114 -1.95 1.08 1.55
C PRO A 114 -1.50 1.13 0.09
N LEU A 115 -0.39 0.50 -0.26
CA LEU A 115 0.26 0.63 -1.57
C LEU A 115 -0.03 -0.55 -2.51
N LEU A 116 -0.35 -1.72 -1.94
CA LEU A 116 -0.45 -2.98 -2.68
C LEU A 116 -1.75 -3.69 -2.34
N ARG A 117 -2.27 -4.43 -3.33
CA ARG A 117 -3.39 -5.35 -3.15
C ARG A 117 -3.09 -6.69 -3.80
N ASN A 118 -3.79 -7.72 -3.32
CA ASN A 118 -3.92 -8.98 -4.03
C ASN A 118 -5.11 -8.89 -4.98
N PHE A 119 -4.88 -9.06 -6.28
CA PHE A 119 -5.92 -9.17 -7.29
C PHE A 119 -5.91 -10.58 -7.87
N ASN A 120 -6.87 -11.40 -7.43
CA ASN A 120 -7.06 -12.78 -7.88
C ASN A 120 -5.76 -13.62 -7.89
N GLY A 121 -4.98 -13.55 -6.82
CA GLY A 121 -3.71 -14.28 -6.67
C GLY A 121 -2.47 -13.52 -7.17
N THR A 122 -2.62 -12.31 -7.71
CA THR A 122 -1.52 -11.52 -8.24
C THR A 122 -1.31 -10.25 -7.41
N LEU A 123 -0.07 -9.98 -6.98
CA LEU A 123 0.28 -8.71 -6.36
C LEU A 123 0.24 -7.59 -7.41
N VAL A 124 -0.54 -6.55 -7.13
CA VAL A 124 -0.69 -5.40 -8.01
C VAL A 124 -0.71 -4.10 -7.19
N TYR A 125 -0.35 -3.00 -7.84
CA TYR A 125 -0.77 -1.68 -7.35
C TYR A 125 -2.27 -1.53 -7.55
N PRO A 126 -2.99 -0.86 -6.64
CA PRO A 126 -4.32 -0.37 -6.89
C PRO A 126 -4.28 0.49 -8.16
N SER A 127 -5.16 0.23 -9.12
CA SER A 127 -5.32 1.11 -10.28
C SER A 127 -5.91 2.43 -9.79
N THR A 128 -5.29 3.55 -10.15
CA THR A 128 -5.81 4.91 -9.89
C THR A 128 -6.94 5.33 -10.84
N TYR A 129 -7.38 4.44 -11.73
CA TYR A 129 -8.48 4.71 -12.66
C TYR A 129 -9.83 4.34 -12.05
N ASN A 130 -10.57 5.36 -11.63
CA ASN A 130 -12.04 5.40 -11.72
C ASN A 130 -12.43 5.78 -13.15
#